data_AF-A0A2D9Z3H0-F1
#
_entry.id   AF-A0A2D9Z3H0-F1
#
_cell.length_a   1.000
_cell.length_b   1.000
_cell.length_c   1.000
_cell.angle_alpha   90.00
_cell.angle_beta   90.00
_cell.angle_gamma   90.00
#
_symmetry.space_group_name_H-M   'P 1'
#
loop_
_entity.id
_entity.type
_entity.pdbx_description
1 polymer ?
#
loop_
_entity_poly.entity_id
_entity_poly.type
_entity_poly.pdbx_seq_one_letter_code
_entity_poly.pdbx_strand_id
1 'polypeptide(L)'
;MQNKTILTMLAIFVLGCLNPWVNAQDNGDNGDDGQVQKLYQQFEMQNAKRQFEQANATLAKALELKDIATLHYLRGRVRFRLGEFDASVKSFDAYVKAMPKAESRQWERGISMYYAEQYKRGAEQFELYQTYHDQDVENSVWRFLCMVPETGVKKARAVMLPIENDRRIPMMKVFEMYRGTATPEEVLQDARRGEPDKQTLAGRLFYAHLYLGLYYEVLKKPELARKYIKLAADESLIGHPGINTYMWDVARVHWDRMQQQKKSNK
;
A
#
# COMPACT_ATOMS: atom_id res chain seq x y z
N MET A 1 -50.54 3.82 4.20
CA MET A 1 -49.59 3.54 5.29
C MET A 1 -48.68 2.39 4.83
N GLN A 2 -47.73 2.57 3.92
CA GLN A 2 -46.38 3.16 4.07
C GLN A 2 -45.54 2.54 5.21
N ASN A 3 -44.58 1.68 4.84
CA ASN A 3 -43.16 1.67 5.26
C ASN A 3 -42.57 0.26 5.02
N LYS A 4 -41.33 0.05 4.57
CA LYS A 4 -40.28 0.90 3.98
C LYS A 4 -39.27 -0.09 3.38
N THR A 5 -38.87 0.16 2.15
CA THR A 5 -37.82 -0.54 1.41
C THR A 5 -36.50 -0.52 2.17
N ILE A 6 -35.90 -1.70 2.39
CA ILE A 6 -34.53 -1.83 2.92
C ILE A 6 -33.57 -1.48 1.79
N LEU A 7 -33.03 -0.26 1.85
CA LEU A 7 -31.99 0.22 0.96
C LEU A 7 -30.65 -0.31 1.46
N THR A 8 -30.02 -1.16 0.66
CA THR A 8 -28.66 -1.70 0.88
C THR A 8 -27.65 -0.56 0.84
N MET A 9 -27.17 -0.12 2.00
CA MET A 9 -26.06 0.83 2.11
C MET A 9 -24.75 0.10 1.74
N LEU A 10 -24.35 0.22 0.48
CA LEU A 10 -22.95 0.08 0.07
C LEU A 10 -22.15 1.15 0.82
N ALA A 11 -21.30 0.73 1.75
CA ALA A 11 -20.38 1.60 2.45
C ALA A 11 -19.32 2.13 1.47
N ILE A 12 -19.62 3.27 0.85
CA ILE A 12 -18.64 4.18 0.27
C ILE A 12 -17.88 4.79 1.46
N PHE A 13 -16.71 4.27 1.79
CA PHE A 13 -15.75 4.99 2.65
C PHE A 13 -14.89 5.90 1.77
N VAL A 14 -15.54 6.90 1.20
CA VAL A 14 -14.89 8.12 0.71
C VAL A 14 -15.69 9.26 1.31
N LEU A 15 -15.27 9.74 2.49
CA LEU A 15 -15.36 11.12 2.96
C LEU A 15 -15.07 11.17 4.46
N GLY A 16 -13.89 11.68 4.78
CA GLY A 16 -13.47 11.91 6.16
C GLY A 16 -12.15 12.68 6.30
N CYS A 17 -11.66 13.33 5.24
CA CYS A 17 -10.69 14.41 5.35
C CYS A 17 -11.38 15.65 4.77
N LEU A 18 -12.29 16.23 5.56
CA LEU A 18 -12.60 17.65 5.42
C LEU A 18 -11.27 18.40 5.43
N ASN A 19 -11.06 19.24 4.42
CA ASN A 19 -9.94 20.17 4.26
C ASN A 19 -9.01 20.27 5.48
N PRO A 20 -7.74 19.84 5.39
CA PRO A 20 -6.76 20.09 6.46
C PRO A 20 -6.46 21.59 6.66
N TRP A 21 -7.10 22.46 5.89
CA TRP A 21 -6.95 23.92 5.88
C TRP A 21 -7.78 24.67 6.94
N VAL A 22 -8.43 23.98 7.88
CA VAL A 22 -9.13 24.66 8.98
C VAL A 22 -8.49 24.26 10.29
N ASN A 23 -7.37 24.91 10.59
CA ASN A 23 -6.98 25.39 11.93
C ASN A 23 -5.51 25.87 11.90
N ALA A 24 -5.29 27.02 11.28
CA ALA A 24 -4.18 27.90 11.63
C ALA A 24 -4.69 29.33 11.46
N GLN A 25 -5.12 29.96 12.55
CA GLN A 25 -5.10 31.42 12.61
C GLN A 25 -3.62 31.81 12.69
N ASP A 26 -3.05 32.23 11.57
CA ASP A 26 -1.81 32.99 11.59
C ASP A 26 -1.86 34.08 10.52
N ASN A 27 -1.57 35.30 10.94
CA ASN A 27 -1.56 36.49 10.11
C ASN A 27 -0.22 36.51 9.35
N GLY A 28 -0.16 35.90 8.16
CA GLY A 28 1.03 35.90 7.33
C GLY A 28 0.80 35.33 5.93
N ASP A 29 0.80 36.23 4.95
CA ASP A 29 0.89 36.05 3.49
C ASP A 29 -0.15 35.16 2.76
N ASN A 30 -1.24 35.80 2.33
CA ASN A 30 -2.25 35.22 1.43
C ASN A 30 -1.69 34.77 0.05
N GLY A 31 -0.48 35.20 -0.34
CA GLY A 31 0.15 34.86 -1.61
C GLY A 31 0.63 33.42 -1.69
N ASP A 32 1.39 32.98 -0.69
CA ASP A 32 1.98 31.64 -0.64
C ASP A 32 0.92 30.54 -0.49
N ASP A 33 -0.10 30.77 0.33
CA ASP A 33 -1.23 29.82 0.47
C ASP A 33 -1.97 29.62 -0.86
N GLY A 34 -2.19 30.69 -1.62
CA GLY A 34 -2.77 30.62 -2.96
C GLY A 34 -1.89 29.88 -3.97
N GLN A 35 -0.57 30.05 -3.89
CA GLN A 35 0.38 29.37 -4.77
C GLN A 35 0.51 27.88 -4.44
N VAL A 36 0.58 27.52 -3.15
CA VAL A 36 0.57 26.13 -2.69
C VAL A 36 -0.69 25.42 -3.15
N GLN A 37 -1.86 26.06 -3.07
CA GLN A 37 -3.12 25.47 -3.55
C GLN A 37 -3.11 25.20 -5.06
N LYS A 38 -2.53 26.11 -5.87
CA LYS A 38 -2.37 25.89 -7.32
C LYS A 38 -1.42 24.72 -7.61
N LEU A 39 -0.31 24.63 -6.89
CA LEU A 39 0.64 23.52 -7.01
C LEU A 39 0.01 22.19 -6.59
N TYR A 40 -0.81 22.18 -5.55
CA TYR A 40 -1.57 21.00 -5.13
C TYR A 40 -2.53 20.52 -6.24
N GLN A 41 -3.30 21.42 -6.85
CA GLN A 41 -4.18 21.07 -7.98
C GLN A 41 -3.39 20.55 -9.19
N GLN A 42 -2.23 21.15 -9.46
CA GLN A 42 -1.33 20.66 -10.51
C GLN A 42 -0.80 19.25 -10.20
N PHE A 43 -0.39 19.00 -8.95
CA PHE A 43 0.04 17.69 -8.47
C PHE A 43 -1.06 16.64 -8.68
N GLU A 44 -2.31 16.92 -8.28
CA GLU A 44 -3.43 15.98 -8.43
C GLU A 44 -3.64 15.58 -9.89
N MET A 45 -3.60 16.56 -10.82
CA MET A 45 -3.70 16.27 -12.26
C MET A 45 -2.55 15.41 -12.79
N GLN A 46 -1.32 15.71 -12.37
CA GLN A 46 -0.12 14.94 -12.76
C GLN A 46 -0.17 13.52 -12.19
N ASN A 47 -0.57 13.37 -10.93
CA ASN A 47 -0.69 12.10 -10.23
C ASN A 47 -1.79 11.22 -10.86
N ALA A 48 -2.94 11.80 -11.21
CA ALA A 48 -4.01 11.11 -11.93
C ALA A 48 -3.55 10.61 -13.32
N LYS A 49 -2.69 11.37 -14.01
CA LYS A 49 -2.06 10.98 -15.28
C LYS A 49 -0.82 10.09 -15.09
N ARG A 50 -0.51 9.67 -13.86
CA ARG A 50 0.67 8.87 -13.50
C ARG A 50 2.00 9.50 -13.92
N GLN A 51 2.06 10.82 -14.02
CA GLN A 51 3.26 11.61 -14.33
C GLN A 51 4.09 11.84 -13.05
N PHE A 52 4.57 10.75 -12.44
CA PHE A 52 5.11 10.77 -11.07
C PHE A 52 6.34 11.66 -10.89
N GLU A 53 7.22 11.75 -11.90
CA GLU A 53 8.38 12.66 -11.85
C GLU A 53 7.96 14.13 -11.74
N GLN A 54 7.00 14.53 -12.58
CA GLN A 54 6.45 15.87 -12.59
C GLN A 54 5.68 16.15 -11.29
N ALA A 55 4.91 15.17 -10.81
CA ALA A 55 4.19 15.24 -9.54
C ALA A 55 5.15 15.43 -8.36
N ASN A 56 6.29 14.71 -8.31
CA ASN A 56 7.32 14.85 -7.27
C ASN A 56 7.97 16.24 -7.31
N ALA A 57 8.29 16.75 -8.51
CA ALA A 57 8.84 18.08 -8.69
C ALA A 57 7.85 19.18 -8.25
N THR A 58 6.56 19.03 -8.56
CA THR A 58 5.51 19.96 -8.12
C THR A 58 5.37 19.96 -6.59
N LEU A 59 5.38 18.78 -5.96
CA LEU A 59 5.36 18.68 -4.49
C LEU A 59 6.62 19.27 -3.85
N ALA A 60 7.79 19.14 -4.49
CA ALA A 60 9.02 19.76 -4.01
C ALA A 60 8.90 21.28 -3.98
N LYS A 61 8.42 21.90 -5.06
CA LYS A 61 8.15 23.35 -5.13
C LYS A 61 7.14 23.80 -4.08
N ALA A 62 6.09 23.02 -3.85
CA ALA A 62 5.09 23.37 -2.83
C ALA A 62 5.69 23.36 -1.41
N LEU A 63 6.58 22.39 -1.13
CA LEU A 63 7.31 22.30 0.14
C LEU A 63 8.38 23.38 0.33
N GLU A 64 8.92 23.96 -0.75
CA GLU A 64 9.82 25.12 -0.69
C GLU A 64 9.07 26.39 -0.24
N LEU A 65 7.78 26.52 -0.59
CA LEU A 65 6.95 27.63 -0.15
C LEU A 65 6.47 27.43 1.29
N LYS A 66 5.97 26.23 1.61
CA LYS A 66 5.42 25.93 2.94
C LYS A 66 5.63 24.49 3.34
N ASP A 67 6.21 24.29 4.51
CA ASP A 67 6.44 22.96 5.09
C ASP A 67 5.15 22.37 5.66
N ILE A 68 4.36 21.69 4.81
CA ILE A 68 3.05 21.13 5.16
C ILE A 68 3.16 19.60 5.25
N ALA A 69 2.74 19.05 6.40
CA ALA A 69 2.77 17.61 6.67
C ALA A 69 2.12 16.76 5.55
N THR A 70 0.93 17.13 5.08
CA THR A 70 0.21 16.40 4.02
C THR A 70 1.01 16.33 2.71
N LEU A 71 1.81 17.35 2.37
CA LEU A 71 2.64 17.34 1.18
C LEU A 71 3.78 16.32 1.30
N HIS A 72 4.35 16.14 2.50
CA HIS A 72 5.32 15.07 2.76
C HIS A 72 4.69 13.69 2.60
N TYR A 73 3.48 13.46 3.13
CA TYR A 73 2.76 12.19 2.94
C TYR A 73 2.54 11.87 1.45
N LEU A 74 2.04 12.84 0.68
CA LEU A 74 1.83 12.68 -0.77
C LEU A 74 3.16 12.42 -1.50
N ARG A 75 4.22 13.14 -1.13
CA ARG A 75 5.54 12.97 -1.74
C ARG A 75 6.13 11.61 -1.43
N GLY A 76 5.94 11.07 -0.23
CA GLY A 76 6.33 9.68 0.11
C GLY A 76 5.68 8.68 -0.84
N ARG A 77 4.36 8.77 -1.03
CA ARG A 77 3.63 7.90 -1.95
C ARG A 77 4.11 8.02 -3.40
N VAL A 78 4.42 9.24 -3.88
CA VAL A 78 4.95 9.44 -5.25
C VAL A 78 6.35 8.86 -5.38
N ARG A 79 7.24 9.13 -4.43
CA ARG A 79 8.62 8.61 -4.43
C ARG A 79 8.67 7.09 -4.40
N PHE A 80 7.78 6.46 -3.64
CA PHE A 80 7.61 5.00 -3.69
C PHE A 80 7.29 4.51 -5.11
N ARG A 81 6.36 5.19 -5.81
CA ARG A 81 6.00 4.84 -7.20
C ARG A 81 7.13 5.05 -8.20
N LEU A 82 8.06 5.95 -7.91
CA LEU A 82 9.29 6.15 -8.69
C LEU A 82 10.37 5.10 -8.38
N GLY A 83 10.19 4.25 -7.36
CA GLY A 83 11.22 3.33 -6.88
C GLY A 83 12.28 4.00 -5.99
N GLU A 84 12.07 5.27 -5.60
CA GLU A 84 12.97 6.03 -4.73
C GLU A 84 12.69 5.68 -3.25
N PHE A 85 12.97 4.44 -2.85
CA PHE A 85 12.49 3.90 -1.56
C PHE A 85 13.03 4.63 -0.33
N ASP A 86 14.33 4.92 -0.26
CA ASP A 86 14.89 5.69 0.87
C ASP A 86 14.31 7.12 0.94
N ALA A 87 14.10 7.75 -0.21
CA ALA A 87 13.50 9.08 -0.27
C ALA A 87 12.01 9.04 0.10
N SER A 88 11.31 7.96 -0.23
CA SER A 88 9.94 7.67 0.23
C SER A 88 9.87 7.58 1.75
N VAL A 89 10.75 6.76 2.37
CA VAL A 89 10.84 6.63 3.83
C VAL A 89 11.10 7.99 4.48
N LYS A 90 12.05 8.79 3.97
CA LYS A 90 12.33 10.13 4.49
C LYS A 90 11.12 11.06 4.45
N SER A 91 10.33 11.03 3.37
CA SER A 91 9.09 11.81 3.28
C SER A 91 8.05 11.36 4.31
N PHE A 92 7.85 10.05 4.48
CA PHE A 92 6.93 9.55 5.50
C PHE A 92 7.43 9.85 6.92
N ASP A 93 8.74 9.80 7.17
CA ASP A 93 9.34 10.19 8.45
C ASP A 93 9.06 11.67 8.76
N ALA A 94 9.17 12.56 7.76
CA ALA A 94 8.80 13.97 7.91
C ALA A 94 7.30 14.16 8.22
N TYR A 95 6.43 13.42 7.53
CA TYR A 95 4.99 13.43 7.83
C TYR A 95 4.69 12.99 9.26
N VAL A 96 5.26 11.86 9.70
CA VAL A 96 5.07 11.31 11.05
C VAL A 96 5.61 12.25 12.12
N LYS A 97 6.77 12.89 11.87
CA LYS A 97 7.33 13.90 12.79
C LYS A 97 6.37 15.07 13.02
N ALA A 98 5.71 15.54 11.96
CA ALA A 98 4.73 16.61 12.05
C ALA A 98 3.37 16.14 12.60
N MET A 99 3.01 14.88 12.37
CA MET A 99 1.73 14.29 12.74
C MET A 99 1.91 12.99 13.55
N PRO A 100 2.47 13.05 14.77
CA PRO A 100 2.84 11.85 15.53
C PRO A 100 1.65 10.92 15.84
N LYS A 101 0.44 11.48 16.00
CA LYS A 101 -0.79 10.70 16.22
C LYS A 101 -1.21 9.86 15.01
N ALA A 102 -0.65 10.12 13.84
CA ALA A 102 -0.94 9.38 12.61
C ALA A 102 0.03 8.20 12.38
N GLU A 103 1.12 8.08 13.16
CA GLU A 103 2.19 7.09 12.92
C GLU A 103 1.68 5.65 12.91
N SER A 104 0.81 5.30 13.85
CA SER A 104 0.23 3.96 13.94
C SER A 104 -0.65 3.60 12.74
N ARG A 105 -0.94 4.54 11.84
CA ARG A 105 -1.73 4.31 10.63
C ARG A 105 -0.87 4.22 9.37
N GLN A 106 0.45 4.45 9.46
CA GLN A 106 1.35 4.57 8.31
C GLN A 106 1.89 3.23 7.81
N TRP A 107 1.00 2.38 7.29
CA TRP A 107 1.41 1.12 6.66
C TRP A 107 2.21 1.33 5.36
N GLU A 108 1.94 2.41 4.59
CA GLU A 108 2.73 2.73 3.37
C GLU A 108 4.21 3.04 3.68
N ARG A 109 4.47 3.60 4.87
CA ARG A 109 5.82 3.81 5.39
C ARG A 109 6.51 2.48 5.64
N GLY A 110 5.82 1.52 6.27
CA GLY A 110 6.32 0.17 6.51
C GLY A 110 6.65 -0.57 5.21
N ILE A 111 5.79 -0.46 4.19
CA ILE A 111 6.06 -1.01 2.86
C ILE A 111 7.29 -0.33 2.25
N SER A 112 7.38 1.00 2.30
CA SER A 112 8.57 1.72 1.80
C SER A 112 9.85 1.27 2.50
N MET A 113 9.81 1.00 3.80
CA MET A 113 10.94 0.47 4.56
C MET A 113 11.35 -0.93 4.10
N TYR A 114 10.39 -1.81 3.80
CA TYR A 114 10.69 -3.13 3.21
C TYR A 114 11.48 -3.00 1.91
N TYR A 115 11.03 -2.13 1.00
CA TYR A 115 11.70 -1.94 -0.29
C TYR A 115 13.03 -1.18 -0.18
N ALA A 116 13.19 -0.33 0.83
CA ALA A 116 14.45 0.32 1.19
C ALA A 116 15.39 -0.60 2.00
N GLU A 117 15.02 -1.88 2.20
CA GLU A 117 15.80 -2.86 2.97
C GLU A 117 16.00 -2.47 4.45
N GLN A 118 15.17 -1.56 4.96
CA GLN A 118 15.11 -1.14 6.37
C GLN A 118 14.21 -2.08 7.16
N TYR A 119 14.48 -3.37 7.04
CA TYR A 119 13.61 -4.47 7.46
C TYR A 119 13.18 -4.41 8.92
N LYS A 120 14.11 -4.14 9.85
CA LYS A 120 13.81 -4.02 11.27
C LYS A 120 12.78 -2.91 11.54
N ARG A 121 13.01 -1.71 10.99
CA ARG A 121 12.09 -0.57 11.11
C ARG A 121 10.72 -0.87 10.49
N GLY A 122 10.71 -1.57 9.35
CA GLY A 122 9.48 -2.02 8.70
C GLY A 122 8.68 -2.97 9.60
N ALA A 123 9.33 -3.96 10.20
CA ALA A 123 8.67 -4.88 11.13
C ALA A 123 8.10 -4.17 12.37
N GLU A 124 8.84 -3.22 12.94
CA GLU A 124 8.39 -2.37 14.06
C GLU A 124 7.18 -1.50 13.67
N GLN A 125 7.18 -0.92 12.46
CA GLN A 125 6.05 -0.12 11.95
C GLN A 125 4.76 -0.94 11.81
N PHE A 126 4.85 -2.19 11.35
CA PHE A 126 3.67 -3.07 11.23
C PHE A 126 3.19 -3.61 12.59
N GLU A 127 4.11 -3.80 13.54
CA GLU A 127 3.75 -4.08 14.93
C GLU A 127 3.00 -2.90 15.57
N LEU A 128 3.45 -1.66 15.31
CA LEU A 128 2.72 -0.47 15.72
C LEU A 128 1.36 -0.34 15.00
N TYR A 129 1.26 -0.68 13.72
CA TYR A 129 -0.01 -0.63 12.99
C TYR A 129 -1.05 -1.61 13.54
N GLN A 130 -0.62 -2.75 14.08
CA GLN A 130 -1.50 -3.71 14.73
C GLN A 130 -2.29 -3.09 15.90
N THR A 131 -1.76 -2.06 16.57
CA THR A 131 -2.48 -1.37 17.67
C THR A 131 -3.62 -0.47 17.16
N TYR A 132 -3.71 -0.23 15.85
CA TYR A 132 -4.76 0.56 15.21
C TYR A 132 -5.78 -0.32 14.48
N HIS A 133 -5.30 -1.31 13.71
CA HIS A 133 -6.17 -2.23 12.97
C HIS A 133 -5.59 -3.65 12.99
N ASP A 134 -6.18 -4.52 13.81
CA ASP A 134 -5.63 -5.83 14.15
C ASP A 134 -6.17 -6.99 13.30
N GLN A 135 -7.14 -6.74 12.41
CA GLN A 135 -7.72 -7.74 11.51
C GLN A 135 -7.28 -7.59 10.04
N ASP A 136 -6.16 -6.92 9.77
CA ASP A 136 -5.61 -6.76 8.43
C ASP A 136 -4.54 -7.80 8.14
N VAL A 137 -4.85 -8.78 7.28
CA VAL A 137 -3.89 -9.81 6.88
C VAL A 137 -2.65 -9.20 6.24
N GLU A 138 -2.80 -8.11 5.48
CA GLU A 138 -1.67 -7.46 4.82
C GLU A 138 -0.65 -6.97 5.85
N ASN A 139 -1.09 -6.46 7.00
CA ASN A 139 -0.20 -6.05 8.09
C ASN A 139 0.68 -7.21 8.59
N SER A 140 0.05 -8.35 8.91
CA SER A 140 0.76 -9.54 9.40
C SER A 140 1.73 -10.09 8.35
N VAL A 141 1.31 -10.12 7.07
CA VAL A 141 2.13 -10.57 5.95
C VAL A 141 3.31 -9.63 5.72
N TRP A 142 3.12 -8.32 5.69
CA TRP A 142 4.22 -7.38 5.47
C TRP A 142 5.23 -7.38 6.62
N ARG A 143 4.78 -7.53 7.87
CA ARG A 143 5.71 -7.76 9.00
C ARG A 143 6.50 -9.05 8.80
N PHE A 144 5.83 -10.15 8.43
CA PHE A 144 6.51 -11.40 8.10
C PHE A 144 7.58 -11.19 7.02
N LEU A 145 7.25 -10.51 5.92
CA LEU A 145 8.19 -10.23 4.81
C LEU A 145 9.40 -9.43 5.29
N CYS A 146 9.21 -8.44 6.16
CA CYS A 146 10.30 -7.70 6.78
C CYS A 146 11.20 -8.59 7.66
N MET A 147 10.64 -9.60 8.33
CA MET A 147 11.42 -10.46 9.23
C MET A 147 12.21 -11.56 8.50
N VAL A 148 11.79 -11.97 7.30
CA VAL A 148 12.41 -13.10 6.58
C VAL A 148 13.90 -12.89 6.29
N PRO A 149 14.40 -11.74 5.81
CA PRO A 149 15.82 -11.56 5.46
C PRO A 149 16.77 -11.89 6.62
N GLU A 150 16.41 -11.53 7.85
CA GLU A 150 17.25 -11.76 9.04
C GLU A 150 16.95 -13.09 9.72
N THR A 151 15.67 -13.45 9.86
CA THR A 151 15.26 -14.58 10.72
C THR A 151 14.95 -15.86 9.94
N GLY A 152 14.73 -15.76 8.63
CA GLY A 152 14.26 -16.83 7.77
C GLY A 152 12.77 -17.16 7.97
N VAL A 153 12.20 -17.85 6.97
CA VAL A 153 10.76 -18.16 6.89
C VAL A 153 10.23 -18.87 8.14
N LYS A 154 10.96 -19.86 8.67
CA LYS A 154 10.49 -20.65 9.82
C LYS A 154 10.29 -19.79 11.07
N LYS A 155 11.24 -18.89 11.38
CA LYS A 155 11.17 -18.04 12.57
C LYS A 155 10.16 -16.91 12.37
N ALA A 156 10.18 -16.25 11.21
CA ALA A 156 9.20 -15.21 10.89
C ALA A 156 7.75 -15.72 10.99
N ARG A 157 7.48 -16.94 10.51
CA ARG A 157 6.17 -17.59 10.58
C ARG A 157 5.69 -17.81 12.02
N ALA A 158 6.59 -18.16 12.92
CA ALA A 158 6.25 -18.49 14.31
C ALA A 158 5.76 -17.27 15.11
N VAL A 159 6.08 -16.05 14.65
CA VAL A 159 5.77 -14.79 15.33
C VAL A 159 4.94 -13.85 14.46
N MET A 160 4.23 -14.40 13.46
CA MET A 160 3.25 -13.65 12.69
C MET A 160 2.20 -13.03 13.62
N LEU A 161 1.81 -11.80 13.31
CA LEU A 161 0.75 -11.12 14.07
C LEU A 161 -0.56 -11.88 13.92
N PRO A 162 -1.31 -12.10 15.01
CA PRO A 162 -2.55 -12.86 14.96
C PRO A 162 -3.61 -12.08 14.18
N ILE A 163 -4.32 -12.78 13.30
CA ILE A 163 -5.49 -12.28 12.58
C ILE A 163 -6.62 -13.29 12.82
N GLU A 164 -7.77 -12.82 13.29
CA GLU A 164 -8.93 -13.66 13.56
C GLU A 164 -9.87 -13.67 12.36
N ASN A 165 -10.16 -12.48 11.79
CA ASN A 165 -11.20 -12.35 10.78
C ASN A 165 -11.02 -11.13 9.86
N ASP A 166 -10.26 -11.31 8.79
CA ASP A 166 -10.30 -10.42 7.64
C ASP A 166 -11.43 -10.84 6.69
N ARG A 167 -12.42 -9.97 6.52
CA ARG A 167 -13.62 -10.26 5.73
C ARG A 167 -13.36 -10.30 4.22
N ARG A 168 -12.21 -9.77 3.77
CA ARG A 168 -11.87 -9.73 2.35
C ARG A 168 -11.47 -11.13 1.87
N ILE A 169 -11.95 -11.52 0.71
CA ILE A 169 -11.61 -12.79 0.08
C ILE A 169 -10.45 -12.54 -0.91
N PRO A 170 -9.36 -13.34 -0.92
CA PRO A 170 -9.11 -14.57 -0.16
C PRO A 170 -8.17 -14.37 1.05
N MET A 171 -8.27 -13.24 1.76
CA MET A 171 -7.21 -12.79 2.68
C MET A 171 -6.96 -13.77 3.83
N MET A 172 -7.99 -14.37 4.43
CA MET A 172 -7.76 -15.40 5.45
C MET A 172 -7.01 -16.62 4.90
N LYS A 173 -7.24 -17.02 3.65
CA LYS A 173 -6.48 -18.12 3.03
C LYS A 173 -5.04 -17.71 2.72
N VAL A 174 -4.81 -16.44 2.36
CA VAL A 174 -3.45 -15.86 2.27
C VAL A 174 -2.74 -15.96 3.63
N PHE A 175 -3.40 -15.55 4.71
CA PHE A 175 -2.84 -15.63 6.05
C PHE A 175 -2.45 -17.07 6.43
N GLU A 176 -3.33 -18.04 6.20
CA GLU A 176 -3.06 -19.47 6.42
C GLU A 176 -1.86 -19.97 5.59
N MET A 177 -1.73 -19.52 4.33
CA MET A 177 -0.60 -19.87 3.47
C MET A 177 0.72 -19.36 4.06
N TYR A 178 0.76 -18.12 4.53
CA TYR A 178 1.95 -17.56 5.18
C TYR A 178 2.24 -18.24 6.52
N ARG A 179 1.21 -18.65 7.26
CA ARG A 179 1.31 -19.53 8.45
C ARG A 179 1.73 -20.96 8.13
N GLY A 180 1.75 -21.36 6.86
CA GLY A 180 2.14 -22.69 6.41
C GLY A 180 1.07 -23.77 6.58
N THR A 181 -0.19 -23.39 6.77
CA THR A 181 -1.33 -24.30 6.93
C THR A 181 -2.25 -24.34 5.70
N ALA A 182 -1.94 -23.57 4.65
CA ALA A 182 -2.61 -23.64 3.37
C ALA A 182 -1.61 -23.55 2.20
N THR A 183 -2.07 -23.99 1.04
CA THR A 183 -1.32 -24.00 -0.22
C THR A 183 -1.70 -22.81 -1.11
N PRO A 184 -0.82 -22.40 -2.05
CA PRO A 184 -1.15 -21.41 -3.08
C PRO A 184 -2.41 -21.76 -3.89
N GLU A 185 -2.63 -23.05 -4.16
CA GLU A 185 -3.81 -23.55 -4.87
C GLU A 185 -5.09 -23.28 -4.10
N GLU A 186 -5.09 -23.51 -2.77
CA GLU A 186 -6.25 -23.21 -1.92
C GLU A 186 -6.55 -21.70 -1.88
N VAL A 187 -5.54 -20.82 -1.90
CA VAL A 187 -5.76 -19.36 -2.02
C VAL A 187 -6.48 -19.01 -3.32
N LEU A 188 -6.05 -19.59 -4.43
CA LEU A 188 -6.66 -19.35 -5.75
C LEU A 188 -8.08 -19.92 -5.84
N GLN A 189 -8.35 -21.05 -5.17
CA GLN A 189 -9.69 -21.61 -5.05
C GLN A 189 -10.59 -20.71 -4.19
N ASP A 190 -10.11 -20.22 -3.05
CA ASP A 190 -10.89 -19.35 -2.17
C ASP A 190 -11.24 -18.01 -2.84
N ALA A 191 -10.37 -17.49 -3.71
CA ALA A 191 -10.67 -16.31 -4.53
C ALA A 191 -11.96 -16.48 -5.37
N ARG A 192 -12.31 -17.71 -5.74
CA ARG A 192 -13.49 -18.07 -6.54
C ARG A 192 -14.71 -18.45 -5.70
N ARG A 193 -14.60 -18.41 -4.36
CA ARG A 193 -15.67 -18.80 -3.44
C ARG A 193 -16.95 -18.02 -3.71
N GLY A 194 -18.06 -18.75 -3.87
CA GLY A 194 -19.39 -18.21 -4.11
C GLY A 194 -19.62 -17.68 -5.54
N GLU A 195 -18.82 -18.13 -6.51
CA GLU A 195 -18.99 -17.81 -7.94
C GLU A 195 -19.13 -16.29 -8.21
N PRO A 196 -18.13 -15.48 -7.79
CA PRO A 196 -18.20 -14.04 -7.97
C PRO A 196 -18.27 -13.66 -9.46
N ASP A 197 -18.89 -12.52 -9.74
CA ASP A 197 -18.82 -11.90 -11.06
C ASP A 197 -17.37 -11.60 -11.46
N LYS A 198 -17.14 -11.31 -12.76
CA LYS A 198 -15.79 -11.12 -13.31
C LYS A 198 -15.01 -9.98 -12.64
N GLN A 199 -15.67 -8.89 -12.26
CA GLN A 199 -15.04 -7.73 -11.64
C GLN A 199 -14.64 -8.05 -10.21
N THR A 200 -15.55 -8.61 -9.43
CA THR A 200 -15.26 -9.10 -8.07
C THR A 200 -14.11 -10.11 -8.09
N LEU A 201 -14.15 -11.08 -9.01
CA LEU A 201 -13.09 -12.08 -9.16
C LEU A 201 -11.73 -11.45 -9.51
N ALA A 202 -11.69 -10.45 -10.40
CA ALA A 202 -10.44 -9.78 -10.77
C ALA A 202 -9.78 -9.11 -9.56
N GLY A 203 -10.56 -8.42 -8.71
CA GLY A 203 -10.06 -7.83 -7.47
C GLY A 203 -9.53 -8.87 -6.48
N ARG A 204 -10.24 -9.98 -6.30
CA ARG A 204 -9.78 -11.09 -5.41
C ARG A 204 -8.51 -11.74 -5.95
N LEU A 205 -8.44 -11.98 -7.25
CA LEU A 205 -7.27 -12.55 -7.90
C LEU A 205 -6.06 -11.62 -7.86
N PHE A 206 -6.25 -10.30 -7.91
CA PHE A 206 -5.16 -9.35 -7.71
C PHE A 206 -4.43 -9.59 -6.38
N TYR A 207 -5.17 -9.61 -5.26
CA TYR A 207 -4.56 -9.84 -3.94
C TYR A 207 -3.98 -11.25 -3.82
N ALA A 208 -4.68 -12.27 -4.34
CA ALA A 208 -4.14 -13.63 -4.41
C ALA A 208 -2.79 -13.65 -5.14
N HIS A 209 -2.72 -13.10 -6.34
CA HIS A 209 -1.50 -13.08 -7.16
C HIS A 209 -0.38 -12.26 -6.51
N LEU A 210 -0.68 -11.09 -5.96
CA LEU A 210 0.34 -10.28 -5.27
C LEU A 210 1.00 -11.09 -4.14
N TYR A 211 0.18 -11.68 -3.26
CA TYR A 211 0.68 -12.38 -2.09
C TYR A 211 1.29 -13.75 -2.41
N LEU A 212 0.84 -14.45 -3.45
CA LEU A 212 1.53 -15.63 -3.98
C LEU A 212 2.90 -15.27 -4.55
N GLY A 213 2.99 -14.16 -5.28
CA GLY A 213 4.24 -13.66 -5.85
C GLY A 213 5.31 -13.42 -4.78
N LEU A 214 4.95 -12.65 -3.76
CA LEU A 214 5.82 -12.36 -2.61
C LEU A 214 6.16 -13.64 -1.81
N TYR A 215 5.20 -14.55 -1.65
CA TYR A 215 5.41 -15.82 -0.96
C TYR A 215 6.44 -16.71 -1.68
N TYR A 216 6.33 -16.82 -3.01
CA TYR A 216 7.27 -17.59 -3.79
C TYR A 216 8.67 -16.97 -3.82
N GLU A 217 8.77 -15.64 -3.71
CA GLU A 217 10.05 -14.95 -3.61
C GLU A 217 10.80 -15.34 -2.33
N VAL A 218 10.15 -15.27 -1.16
CA VAL A 218 10.77 -15.67 0.12
C VAL A 218 11.09 -17.17 0.19
N LEU A 219 10.39 -18.00 -0.58
CA LEU A 219 10.68 -19.42 -0.73
C LEU A 219 11.74 -19.72 -1.80
N LYS A 220 12.37 -18.70 -2.39
CA LYS A 220 13.40 -18.83 -3.44
C LYS A 220 12.90 -19.62 -4.67
N LYS A 221 11.65 -19.40 -5.08
CA LYS A 221 11.03 -19.96 -6.30
C LYS A 221 10.81 -18.85 -7.35
N PRO A 222 11.88 -18.35 -8.01
CA PRO A 222 11.84 -17.11 -8.78
C PRO A 222 10.89 -17.13 -9.98
N GLU A 223 10.75 -18.26 -10.66
CA GLU A 223 9.84 -18.36 -11.82
C GLU A 223 8.37 -18.21 -11.42
N LEU A 224 7.99 -18.80 -10.27
CA LEU A 224 6.64 -18.66 -9.74
C LEU A 224 6.40 -17.26 -9.18
N ALA A 225 7.36 -16.70 -8.45
CA ALA A 225 7.30 -15.32 -7.97
C ALA A 225 7.04 -14.35 -9.14
N ARG A 226 7.85 -14.46 -10.19
CA ARG A 226 7.74 -13.67 -11.42
C ARG A 226 6.38 -13.84 -12.09
N LYS A 227 5.88 -15.07 -12.23
CA LYS A 227 4.57 -15.36 -12.82
C LYS A 227 3.46 -14.59 -12.10
N TYR A 228 3.40 -14.71 -10.78
CA TYR A 228 2.29 -14.15 -10.01
C TYR A 228 2.40 -12.63 -9.83
N ILE A 229 3.61 -12.08 -9.65
CA ILE A 229 3.80 -10.62 -9.63
C ILE A 229 3.41 -10.00 -10.98
N LYS A 230 3.74 -10.64 -12.11
CA LYS A 230 3.31 -10.16 -13.43
C LYS A 230 1.79 -10.08 -13.54
N LEU A 231 1.08 -11.10 -13.04
CA LEU A 231 -0.39 -11.13 -13.05
C LEU A 231 -1.00 -10.05 -12.15
N ALA A 232 -0.39 -9.77 -11.00
CA ALA A 232 -0.83 -8.70 -10.10
C ALA A 232 -0.55 -7.30 -10.66
N ALA A 233 0.54 -7.14 -11.43
CA ALA A 233 0.96 -5.89 -12.06
C ALA A 233 0.28 -5.61 -13.42
N ASP A 234 -0.78 -6.35 -13.77
CA ASP A 234 -1.47 -6.17 -15.05
C ASP A 234 -2.11 -4.78 -15.14
N GLU A 235 -1.80 -4.04 -16.21
CA GLU A 235 -2.27 -2.67 -16.44
C GLU A 235 -3.79 -2.57 -16.63
N SER A 236 -4.46 -3.66 -17.03
CA SER A 236 -5.92 -3.69 -17.12
C SER A 236 -6.61 -3.57 -15.76
N LEU A 237 -5.88 -3.74 -14.66
CA LEU A 237 -6.38 -3.60 -13.29
C LEU A 237 -6.27 -2.16 -12.75
N ILE A 238 -5.68 -1.22 -13.51
CA ILE A 238 -5.59 0.19 -13.11
C ILE A 238 -6.99 0.77 -12.94
N GLY A 239 -7.26 1.36 -11.77
CA GLY A 239 -8.55 1.97 -11.45
C GLY A 239 -9.66 0.97 -11.10
N HIS A 240 -9.33 -0.31 -10.94
CA HIS A 240 -10.30 -1.32 -10.53
C HIS A 240 -10.85 -1.03 -9.12
N PRO A 241 -12.17 -0.99 -8.91
CA PRO A 241 -12.76 -0.51 -7.64
C PRO A 241 -12.56 -1.47 -6.46
N GLY A 242 -12.29 -2.75 -6.73
CA GLY A 242 -11.95 -3.74 -5.70
C GLY A 242 -10.47 -3.77 -5.30
N ILE A 243 -9.64 -2.88 -5.85
CA ILE A 243 -8.19 -2.85 -5.62
C ILE A 243 -7.79 -1.47 -5.10
N ASN A 244 -7.01 -1.43 -4.00
CA ASN A 244 -6.41 -0.18 -3.56
C ASN A 244 -5.35 0.26 -4.59
N THR A 245 -5.49 1.47 -5.14
CA THR A 245 -4.57 2.00 -6.17
C THR A 245 -3.11 1.93 -5.75
N TYR A 246 -2.80 2.22 -4.49
CA TYR A 246 -1.42 2.13 -3.98
C TYR A 246 -0.93 0.67 -3.97
N MET A 247 -1.78 -0.29 -3.61
CA MET A 247 -1.40 -1.72 -3.65
C MET A 247 -1.17 -2.22 -5.07
N TRP A 248 -1.95 -1.76 -6.06
CA TRP A 248 -1.63 -2.05 -7.46
C TRP A 248 -0.27 -1.45 -7.86
N ASP A 249 0.03 -0.23 -7.42
CA ASP A 249 1.34 0.37 -7.63
C ASP A 249 2.46 -0.42 -6.95
N VAL A 250 2.24 -1.01 -5.78
CA VAL A 250 3.19 -1.92 -5.12
C VAL A 250 3.49 -3.11 -6.03
N ALA A 251 2.47 -3.77 -6.59
CA ALA A 251 2.67 -4.88 -7.53
C ALA A 251 3.48 -4.46 -8.76
N ARG A 252 3.15 -3.30 -9.36
CA ARG A 252 3.87 -2.74 -10.51
C ARG A 252 5.33 -2.41 -10.17
N VAL A 253 5.58 -1.70 -9.08
CA VAL A 253 6.94 -1.33 -8.65
C VAL A 253 7.78 -2.59 -8.40
N HIS A 254 7.18 -3.61 -7.78
CA HIS A 254 7.85 -4.90 -7.57
C HIS A 254 8.18 -5.59 -8.88
N TRP A 255 7.26 -5.59 -9.84
CA TRP A 255 7.50 -6.09 -11.19
C TRP A 255 8.64 -5.36 -11.89
N ASP A 256 8.64 -4.03 -11.88
CA ASP A 256 9.67 -3.21 -12.52
C ASP A 256 11.07 -3.52 -11.94
N ARG A 257 11.16 -3.67 -10.61
CA ARG A 257 12.40 -4.09 -9.92
C ARG A 257 12.87 -5.48 -10.38
N MET A 258 11.97 -6.46 -10.48
CA MET A 258 12.30 -7.81 -10.99
C MET A 258 12.81 -7.78 -12.44
N GLN A 259 12.40 -6.80 -13.24
CA GLN A 259 12.86 -6.65 -14.62
C GLN A 259 14.23 -6.02 -14.72
N GLN A 260 14.55 -5.06 -13.85
CA GLN A 260 15.88 -4.45 -13.77
C GLN A 260 16.94 -5.45 -13.33
N GLN A 261 16.67 -6.25 -12.30
CA GLN A 261 17.58 -7.30 -11.81
C GLN A 261 17.90 -8.37 -12.88
N LYS A 262 16.95 -8.64 -13.79
CA LYS A 262 17.19 -9.57 -14.91
C LYS A 262 18.14 -8.98 -15.95
N LYS A 263 18.17 -7.65 -16.12
CA LYS A 263 19.08 -6.97 -17.05
C LYS A 263 20.50 -6.88 -16.49
N SER A 264 20.68 -6.75 -15.18
CA SER A 264 22.00 -6.73 -14.54
C SER A 264 22.68 -8.10 -14.45
N ASN A 265 21.89 -9.18 -14.48
CA ASN A 265 22.39 -10.57 -14.36
C ASN A 265 22.56 -11.27 -15.72
N LYS A 266 22.43 -10.54 -16.83
CA LYS A 266 22.67 -11.00 -18.20
C LYS A 266 23.90 -10.30 -18.76
#